data_AF-A0A316NHQ2-F1
#
_entry.id   AF-A0A316NHQ2-F1
#
_cell.length_a   1.000
_cell.length_b   1.000
_cell.length_c   1.000
_cell.angle_alpha   90.00
_cell.angle_beta   90.00
_cell.angle_gamma   90.00
#
_symmetry.space_group_name_H-M   'P 1'
#
loop_
_entity.id
_entity.type
_entity.pdbx_description
1 polymer ?
#
loop_
_entity_poly.entity_id
_entity_poly.type
_entity_poly.pdbx_seq_one_letter_code
_entity_poly.pdbx_strand_id
1 'polypeptide(L)'
;MSRKLLGLFISFAIAGLMQSSAFALDLRWQSNPILVCLPPNPNSTLMKQAFQEWQKVTKDKVTFNFLTADSCPNAKITVSYAPNKTKSLTSYSYRGNYFTKANIEMGLLTKEGNPAPKDVLLLLMEHEIGHAIGITGHTNTPKSVMQPTVKAGYTITNDSINEVYRLYK
;
A
#
# COMPACT_ATOMS: atom_id res chain seq x y z
N MET A 1 -8.01 -37.32 27.20
CA MET A 1 -7.20 -37.04 26.00
C MET A 1 -7.77 -35.79 25.32
N SER A 2 -7.29 -34.61 25.69
CA SER A 2 -7.83 -33.32 25.21
C SER A 2 -6.91 -32.73 24.14
N ARG A 3 -7.32 -32.77 22.87
CA ARG A 3 -6.62 -32.08 21.78
C ARG A 3 -6.88 -30.58 21.90
N LYS A 4 -5.87 -29.80 22.31
CA LYS A 4 -5.90 -28.34 22.22
C LYS A 4 -5.76 -27.95 20.74
N LEU A 5 -6.76 -27.25 20.18
CA LEU A 5 -6.62 -26.58 18.89
C LEU A 5 -5.58 -25.46 19.04
N LEU A 6 -4.44 -25.61 18.38
CA LEU A 6 -3.42 -24.57 18.26
C LEU A 6 -3.85 -23.65 17.11
N GLY A 7 -4.42 -22.49 17.44
CA GLY A 7 -4.71 -21.44 16.46
C GLY A 7 -3.42 -20.90 15.86
N LEU A 8 -3.23 -21.07 14.56
CA LEU A 8 -2.08 -20.58 13.82
C LEU A 8 -2.24 -19.07 13.58
N PHE A 9 -1.53 -18.24 14.34
CA PHE A 9 -1.51 -16.79 14.16
C PHE A 9 -0.51 -16.40 13.06
N ILE A 10 -0.99 -16.30 11.81
CA ILE A 10 -0.18 -15.76 10.70
C ILE A 10 -0.07 -14.25 10.90
N SER A 11 1.10 -13.77 11.32
CA SER A 11 1.36 -12.34 11.53
C SER A 11 2.46 -11.89 10.58
N PHE A 12 2.11 -11.07 9.59
CA PHE A 12 3.09 -10.36 8.76
C PHE A 12 3.65 -9.21 9.60
N ALA A 13 4.97 -9.11 9.71
CA ALA A 13 5.62 -7.93 10.29
C ALA A 13 6.31 -7.22 9.15
N ILE A 14 5.81 -6.02 8.88
CA ILE A 14 6.57 -5.01 8.19
C ILE A 14 7.64 -4.58 9.19
N ALA A 15 8.92 -4.62 8.79
CA ALA A 15 9.94 -3.94 9.58
C ALA A 15 9.86 -2.45 9.23
N GLY A 16 8.84 -1.79 9.78
CA GLY A 16 8.88 -0.35 9.98
C GLY A 16 9.64 -0.10 11.28
N LEU A 17 10.53 0.89 11.27
CA LEU A 17 10.99 1.52 12.50
C LEU A 17 9.78 1.74 13.40
N MET A 18 9.87 1.31 14.67
CA MET A 18 8.96 1.79 15.70
C MET A 18 9.20 3.29 15.87
N GLN A 19 8.57 4.10 15.04
CA GLN A 19 8.55 5.54 15.22
C GLN A 19 7.23 5.90 15.90
N SER A 20 7.34 5.95 17.23
CA SER A 20 6.52 6.77 18.10
C SER A 20 6.18 8.08 17.40
N SER A 21 4.89 8.32 17.09
CA SER A 21 4.28 9.64 16.81
C SER A 21 5.25 10.74 16.32
N ALA A 22 5.94 10.48 15.21
CA ALA A 22 6.94 11.37 14.62
C ALA A 22 6.40 11.85 13.27
N PHE A 23 6.09 13.15 13.19
CA PHE A 23 5.73 13.95 12.01
C PHE A 23 5.43 13.15 10.73
N ALA A 24 4.17 12.79 10.51
CA ALA A 24 3.71 12.46 9.16
C ALA A 24 3.94 13.69 8.28
N LEU A 25 4.57 13.51 7.13
CA LEU A 25 4.76 14.60 6.17
C LEU A 25 3.45 14.79 5.42
N ASP A 26 3.01 16.05 5.29
CA ASP A 26 1.83 16.42 4.50
C ASP A 26 2.14 16.38 2.99
N LEU A 27 2.42 15.18 2.48
CA LEU A 27 2.75 14.94 1.08
C LEU A 27 1.51 14.58 0.26
N ARG A 28 1.44 15.12 -0.95
CA ARG A 28 0.39 14.80 -1.91
C ARG A 28 0.89 14.87 -3.34
N TRP A 29 0.15 14.27 -4.27
CA TRP A 29 0.38 14.51 -5.69
C TRP A 29 -0.23 15.84 -6.12
N GLN A 30 0.49 16.59 -6.95
CA GLN A 30 -0.03 17.84 -7.54
C GLN A 30 -1.00 17.57 -8.70
N SER A 31 -0.83 16.43 -9.39
CA SER A 31 -1.65 16.03 -10.53
C SER A 31 -2.60 14.88 -10.16
N ASN A 32 -3.84 14.96 -10.64
CA ASN A 32 -4.86 13.92 -10.55
C ASN A 32 -5.52 13.81 -11.95
N PRO A 33 -5.53 12.65 -12.64
CA PRO A 33 -5.08 11.33 -12.18
C PRO A 33 -3.56 11.20 -12.06
N ILE A 34 -3.14 10.36 -11.13
CA ILE A 34 -1.74 9.97 -10.94
C ILE A 34 -1.40 8.86 -11.94
N LEU A 35 -0.32 9.04 -12.70
CA LEU A 35 0.10 8.04 -13.68
C LEU A 35 0.81 6.87 -12.99
N VAL A 36 0.32 5.65 -13.21
CA VAL A 36 0.84 4.43 -12.57
C VAL A 36 1.38 3.47 -13.64
N CYS A 37 2.60 2.98 -13.46
CA CYS A 37 3.14 1.88 -14.26
C CYS A 37 3.02 0.56 -13.47
N LEU A 38 2.28 -0.40 -14.04
CA LEU A 38 2.23 -1.77 -13.56
C LEU A 38 3.01 -2.66 -14.54
N PRO A 39 4.11 -3.30 -14.13
CA PRO A 39 4.85 -4.19 -15.02
C PRO A 39 4.03 -5.47 -15.31
N PRO A 40 4.30 -6.18 -16.41
CA PRO A 40 3.72 -7.50 -16.65
C PRO A 40 4.04 -8.46 -15.49
N ASN A 41 3.02 -8.86 -14.72
CA ASN A 41 3.14 -9.79 -13.60
C ASN A 41 1.75 -10.39 -13.27
N PRO A 42 1.65 -11.67 -12.86
CA PRO A 42 0.38 -12.25 -12.43
C PRO A 42 -0.34 -11.47 -11.31
N ASN A 43 0.41 -10.76 -10.47
CA ASN A 43 -0.11 -9.94 -9.38
C ASN A 43 -0.50 -8.52 -9.80
N SER A 44 -0.22 -8.09 -11.03
CA SER A 44 -0.57 -6.74 -11.50
C SER A 44 -2.07 -6.50 -11.61
N THR A 45 -2.86 -7.54 -11.88
CA THR A 45 -4.32 -7.45 -11.81
C THR A 45 -4.80 -7.17 -10.38
N LEU A 46 -4.18 -7.80 -9.39
CA LEU A 46 -4.49 -7.59 -7.97
C LEU A 46 -4.07 -6.19 -7.49
N MET A 47 -2.89 -5.75 -7.89
CA MET A 47 -2.40 -4.39 -7.60
C MET A 47 -3.33 -3.32 -8.21
N LYS A 48 -3.79 -3.54 -9.45
CA LYS A 48 -4.77 -2.66 -10.09
C LYS A 48 -6.07 -2.58 -9.28
N GLN A 49 -6.56 -3.71 -8.75
CA GLN A 49 -7.73 -3.75 -7.88
C GLN A 49 -7.52 -2.94 -6.60
N ALA A 50 -6.35 -3.05 -5.94
CA ALA A 50 -6.03 -2.27 -4.75
C ALA A 50 -6.02 -0.75 -5.03
N PHE A 51 -5.46 -0.32 -6.16
CA PHE A 51 -5.55 1.09 -6.58
C PHE A 51 -7.00 1.53 -6.80
N GLN A 52 -7.80 0.69 -7.47
CA GLN A 52 -9.21 0.98 -7.72
C GLN A 52 -10.04 1.06 -6.43
N GLU A 53 -9.72 0.26 -5.41
CA GLU A 53 -10.39 0.35 -4.12
C GLU A 53 -10.12 1.70 -3.46
N TRP A 54 -8.88 2.19 -3.48
CA TRP A 54 -8.56 3.55 -3.01
C TRP A 54 -9.34 4.63 -3.77
N GLN A 55 -9.47 4.55 -5.10
CA GLN A 55 -10.31 5.50 -5.85
C GLN A 55 -11.75 5.47 -5.38
N LYS A 56 -12.32 4.27 -5.27
CA LYS A 56 -13.72 4.04 -4.90
C LYS A 56 -14.02 4.56 -3.50
N VAL A 57 -13.24 4.17 -2.49
CA VAL A 57 -13.50 4.56 -1.09
C VAL A 57 -13.25 6.04 -0.84
N THR A 58 -12.39 6.68 -1.64
CA THR A 58 -12.16 8.13 -1.60
C THR A 58 -13.06 8.92 -2.55
N LYS A 59 -14.02 8.27 -3.23
CA LYS A 59 -14.94 8.89 -4.20
C LYS A 59 -14.20 9.74 -5.23
N ASP A 60 -13.15 9.18 -5.82
CA ASP A 60 -12.29 9.81 -6.83
C ASP A 60 -11.55 11.08 -6.36
N LYS A 61 -11.46 11.32 -5.04
CA LYS A 61 -10.58 12.38 -4.49
C LYS A 61 -9.12 12.15 -4.88
N VAL A 62 -8.72 10.88 -5.00
CA VAL A 62 -7.49 10.45 -5.69
C VAL A 62 -7.86 9.46 -6.80
N THR A 63 -7.29 9.63 -7.99
CA THR A 63 -7.53 8.78 -9.17
C THR A 63 -6.24 8.34 -9.83
N PHE A 64 -6.27 7.21 -10.53
CA PHE A 64 -5.10 6.61 -11.17
C PHE A 64 -5.37 6.38 -12.65
N ASN A 65 -4.36 6.65 -13.47
CA ASN A 65 -4.34 6.25 -14.87
C ASN A 65 -3.22 5.23 -15.07
N PHE A 66 -3.58 4.04 -15.54
CA PHE A 66 -2.64 2.93 -15.70
C PHE A 66 -2.00 2.98 -17.09
N LEU A 67 -0.69 3.15 -17.11
CA LEU A 67 0.08 3.26 -18.34
C LEU A 67 0.38 1.89 -18.94
N THR A 68 0.51 1.87 -20.27
CA THR A 68 1.09 0.74 -20.98
C THR A 68 2.61 0.67 -20.75
N ALA A 69 3.22 -0.48 -21.05
CA ALA A 69 4.65 -0.71 -20.83
C ALA A 69 5.53 0.39 -21.45
N ASP A 70 5.22 0.82 -22.68
CA ASP A 70 6.00 1.84 -23.42
C ASP A 70 5.91 3.23 -22.78
N SER A 71 4.86 3.51 -22.01
CA SER A 71 4.64 4.82 -21.36
C SER A 71 5.17 4.88 -19.93
N CYS A 72 5.63 3.76 -19.38
CA CYS A 72 6.10 3.65 -17.98
C CYS A 72 7.16 4.67 -17.53
N PRO A 73 8.10 5.16 -18.37
CA PRO A 73 9.04 6.22 -17.95
C PRO A 73 8.36 7.50 -17.43
N ASN A 74 7.16 7.80 -17.93
CA ASN A 74 6.36 8.97 -17.53
C ASN A 74 5.54 8.72 -16.24
N ALA A 75 5.52 7.50 -15.72
CA ALA A 75 4.76 7.16 -14.52
C ALA A 75 5.21 7.96 -13.31
N LYS A 76 4.27 8.35 -12.46
CA LYS A 76 4.53 8.99 -11.18
C LYS A 76 4.71 7.95 -10.07
N ILE A 77 3.92 6.87 -10.14
CA ILE A 77 4.06 5.70 -9.28
C ILE A 77 4.52 4.51 -10.14
N THR A 78 5.59 3.85 -9.73
CA THR A 78 6.05 2.57 -10.30
C THR A 78 5.83 1.43 -9.32
N VAL A 79 5.52 0.24 -9.84
CA VAL A 79 5.41 -0.98 -9.05
C VAL A 79 6.49 -1.96 -9.47
N SER A 80 7.16 -2.59 -8.50
CA SER A 80 8.06 -3.72 -8.73
C SER A 80 7.64 -4.91 -7.87
N TYR A 81 7.94 -6.12 -8.34
CA TYR A 81 7.65 -7.35 -7.62
C TYR A 81 8.95 -8.06 -7.28
N ALA A 82 9.14 -8.36 -6.00
CA ALA A 82 10.30 -9.05 -5.48
C ALA A 82 9.89 -10.43 -4.95
N PRO A 83 9.89 -11.48 -5.81
CA PRO A 83 9.33 -12.80 -5.46
C PRO A 83 10.04 -13.49 -4.30
N ASN A 84 11.28 -13.08 -4.01
CA ASN A 84 12.10 -13.66 -2.94
C ASN A 84 12.12 -12.79 -1.67
N LYS A 85 11.29 -11.75 -1.58
CA LYS A 85 11.21 -10.85 -0.41
C LYS A 85 9.96 -11.10 0.41
N THR A 86 10.13 -10.98 1.72
CA THR A 86 9.04 -11.08 2.72
C THR A 86 8.42 -9.74 3.08
N LYS A 87 9.07 -8.63 2.69
CA LYS A 87 8.67 -7.26 3.05
C LYS A 87 8.35 -6.49 1.79
N SER A 88 7.25 -5.74 1.84
CA SER A 88 6.96 -4.67 0.91
C SER A 88 7.45 -3.34 1.45
N LEU A 89 7.68 -2.39 0.54
CA LEU A 89 8.12 -1.05 0.89
C LEU A 89 7.69 -0.06 -0.18
N THR A 90 7.14 1.05 0.26
CA THR A 90 6.96 2.24 -0.56
C THR A 90 8.07 3.25 -0.27
N SER A 91 8.79 3.64 -1.33
CA SER A 91 9.74 4.74 -1.30
C SER A 91 9.26 5.87 -2.19
N TYR A 92 9.65 7.10 -1.88
CA TYR A 92 9.23 8.27 -2.63
C TYR A 92 10.25 9.40 -2.57
N SER A 93 10.16 10.30 -3.54
CA SER A 93 10.84 11.59 -3.56
C SER A 93 9.82 12.72 -3.66
N TYR A 94 10.17 13.87 -3.10
CA TYR A 94 9.27 15.02 -3.03
C TYR A 94 10.04 16.33 -3.13
N ARG A 95 9.33 17.40 -3.49
CA ARG A 95 9.80 18.79 -3.45
C ARG A 95 8.75 19.63 -2.73
N GLY A 96 9.12 20.22 -1.60
CA GLY A 96 8.15 20.84 -0.70
C GLY A 96 7.13 19.80 -0.23
N ASN A 97 5.84 20.09 -0.40
CA ASN A 97 4.75 19.19 0.03
C ASN A 97 4.23 18.29 -1.11
N TYR A 98 4.97 18.18 -2.21
CA TYR A 98 4.52 17.46 -3.40
C TYR A 98 5.43 16.29 -3.76
N PHE A 99 4.83 15.12 -3.93
CA PHE A 99 5.53 13.98 -4.51
C PHE A 99 5.99 14.27 -5.94
N THR A 100 7.17 13.79 -6.27
CA THR A 100 7.72 13.84 -7.64
C THR A 100 7.77 12.45 -8.27
N LYS A 101 8.11 11.41 -7.48
CA LYS A 101 8.07 9.99 -7.82
C LYS A 101 7.76 9.15 -6.58
N ALA A 102 7.10 8.00 -6.76
CA ALA A 102 7.01 6.95 -5.76
C ALA A 102 7.24 5.57 -6.41
N ASN A 103 7.83 4.65 -5.64
CA ASN A 103 8.02 3.26 -6.03
C ASN A 103 7.47 2.33 -4.95
N ILE A 104 6.56 1.45 -5.34
CA ILE A 104 6.02 0.38 -4.49
C ILE A 104 6.77 -0.90 -4.85
N GLU A 105 7.61 -1.40 -3.95
CA GLU A 105 8.21 -2.72 -4.06
C GLU A 105 7.38 -3.73 -3.27
N MET A 106 6.83 -4.73 -3.96
CA MET A 106 6.01 -5.77 -3.36
C MET A 106 6.83 -7.02 -3.04
N GLY A 107 6.94 -7.35 -1.75
CA GLY A 107 7.37 -8.67 -1.29
C GLY A 107 6.23 -9.68 -1.45
N LEU A 108 6.55 -10.87 -1.96
CA LEU A 108 5.54 -11.90 -2.28
C LEU A 108 5.55 -13.10 -1.32
N LEU A 109 6.43 -13.08 -0.30
CA LEU A 109 6.55 -14.17 0.66
C LEU A 109 6.00 -13.78 2.04
N THR A 110 5.51 -14.76 2.78
CA THR A 110 5.27 -14.66 4.21
C THR A 110 6.60 -14.66 4.98
N LYS A 111 6.57 -14.37 6.27
CA LYS A 111 7.77 -14.44 7.13
C LYS A 111 8.43 -15.82 7.11
N GLU A 112 7.63 -16.86 6.94
CA GLU A 112 8.04 -18.25 6.88
C GLU A 112 8.63 -18.62 5.51
N GLY A 113 8.64 -17.69 4.55
CA GLY A 113 9.20 -17.90 3.20
C GLY A 113 8.22 -18.54 2.22
N ASN A 114 6.95 -18.74 2.60
CA ASN A 114 5.92 -19.27 1.71
C ASN A 114 5.30 -18.17 0.85
N PRO A 115 4.70 -18.46 -0.33
CA PRO A 115 3.94 -17.46 -1.06
C PRO A 115 2.81 -16.86 -0.22
N ALA A 116 2.69 -15.53 -0.23
CA ALA A 116 1.64 -14.83 0.50
C ALA A 116 0.24 -15.18 -0.06
N PRO A 117 -0.75 -15.46 0.80
CA PRO A 117 -2.15 -15.62 0.37
C PRO A 117 -2.65 -14.39 -0.38
N LYS A 118 -3.48 -14.58 -1.41
CA LYS A 118 -3.94 -13.49 -2.29
C LYS A 118 -4.70 -12.39 -1.55
N ASP A 119 -5.53 -12.76 -0.57
CA ASP A 119 -6.29 -11.84 0.27
C ASP A 119 -5.36 -10.97 1.12
N VAL A 120 -4.33 -11.57 1.72
CA VAL A 120 -3.33 -10.80 2.48
C VAL A 120 -2.48 -9.93 1.57
N LEU A 121 -2.11 -10.45 0.39
CA LEU A 121 -1.33 -9.69 -0.59
C LEU A 121 -2.11 -8.46 -1.08
N LEU A 122 -3.43 -8.58 -1.29
CA LEU A 122 -4.30 -7.44 -1.63
C LEU A 122 -4.27 -6.37 -0.53
N LEU A 123 -4.44 -6.76 0.73
CA LEU A 123 -4.39 -5.83 1.86
C LEU A 123 -3.03 -5.15 2.01
N LEU A 124 -1.94 -5.87 1.73
CA LEU A 124 -0.59 -5.30 1.72
C LEU A 124 -0.40 -4.32 0.55
N MET A 125 -0.95 -4.61 -0.64
CA MET A 125 -0.97 -3.66 -1.74
C MET A 125 -1.73 -2.39 -1.38
N GLU A 126 -2.91 -2.52 -0.75
CA GLU A 126 -3.68 -1.36 -0.27
C GLU A 126 -2.88 -0.52 0.75
N HIS A 127 -2.15 -1.16 1.67
CA HIS A 127 -1.25 -0.48 2.61
C HIS A 127 -0.17 0.35 1.90
N GLU A 128 0.57 -0.27 0.99
CA GLU A 128 1.65 0.40 0.27
C GLU A 128 1.13 1.53 -0.64
N ILE A 129 -0.05 1.34 -1.25
CA ILE A 129 -0.69 2.41 -2.01
C ILE A 129 -1.07 3.58 -1.11
N GLY A 130 -1.54 3.33 0.12
CA GLY A 130 -1.81 4.37 1.11
C GLY A 130 -0.59 5.26 1.38
N HIS A 131 0.59 4.64 1.52
CA HIS A 131 1.86 5.38 1.59
C HIS A 131 2.15 6.16 0.30
N ALA A 132 1.96 5.54 -0.87
CA ALA A 132 2.23 6.16 -2.17
C ALA A 132 1.29 7.32 -2.51
N ILE A 133 0.14 7.44 -1.84
CA ILE A 133 -0.79 8.57 -1.98
C ILE A 133 -0.66 9.60 -0.86
N GLY A 134 0.21 9.43 0.13
CA GLY A 134 0.54 10.49 1.09
C GLY A 134 0.26 10.18 2.55
N ILE A 135 -0.33 9.04 2.88
CA ILE A 135 -0.43 8.61 4.27
C ILE A 135 0.95 8.09 4.69
N THR A 136 1.88 8.98 5.07
CA THR A 136 3.28 8.59 5.32
C THR A 136 3.50 7.86 6.64
N GLY A 137 2.52 7.89 7.54
CA GLY A 137 2.55 7.21 8.83
C GLY A 137 1.65 5.96 8.88
N HIS A 138 1.61 5.33 10.03
CA HIS A 138 0.67 4.25 10.35
C HIS A 138 -0.41 4.74 11.32
N THR A 139 -1.57 4.08 11.28
CA THR A 139 -2.67 4.34 12.22
C THR A 139 -2.74 3.26 13.29
N ASN A 140 -3.29 3.61 14.45
CA ASN A 140 -3.67 2.65 15.50
C ASN A 140 -5.14 2.22 15.38
N THR A 141 -5.89 2.73 14.40
CA THR A 141 -7.28 2.36 14.17
C THR A 141 -7.41 0.85 13.98
N PRO A 142 -8.27 0.16 14.77
CA PRO A 142 -8.43 -1.28 14.66
C PRO A 142 -8.81 -1.73 13.25
N LYS A 143 -8.17 -2.80 12.78
CA LYS A 143 -8.43 -3.42 11.46
C LYS A 143 -8.18 -2.48 10.26
N SER A 144 -7.43 -1.40 10.43
CA SER A 144 -7.01 -0.56 9.31
C SER A 144 -5.89 -1.23 8.53
N VAL A 145 -5.96 -1.23 7.19
CA VAL A 145 -4.83 -1.61 6.35
C VAL A 145 -3.62 -0.72 6.58
N MET A 146 -3.79 0.52 7.06
CA MET A 146 -2.68 1.43 7.40
C MET A 146 -2.04 1.15 8.78
N GLN A 147 -2.36 0.04 9.44
CA GLN A 147 -1.59 -0.43 10.60
C GLN A 147 -0.20 -0.94 10.16
N PRO A 148 0.81 -0.99 11.07
CA PRO A 148 2.14 -1.53 10.75
C PRO A 148 2.16 -3.00 10.35
N THR A 149 1.06 -3.72 10.56
CA THR A 149 0.89 -5.12 10.15
C THR A 149 -0.52 -5.32 9.59
N VAL A 150 -0.64 -5.97 8.45
CA VAL A 150 -1.94 -6.33 7.86
C VAL A 150 -2.29 -7.79 8.16
N LYS A 151 -3.58 -8.06 8.33
CA LYS A 151 -4.15 -9.40 8.55
C LYS A 151 -5.50 -9.51 7.86
N ALA A 152 -5.95 -10.74 7.60
CA ALA A 152 -7.27 -10.98 7.02
C ALA A 152 -8.37 -10.25 7.81
N GLY A 153 -9.33 -9.65 7.08
CA GLY A 153 -10.43 -8.86 7.65
C GLY A 153 -10.08 -7.40 7.96
N TYR A 154 -8.91 -6.92 7.53
CA TYR A 154 -8.56 -5.50 7.56
C TYR A 154 -9.20 -4.77 6.37
N THR A 155 -9.29 -3.45 6.43
CA THR A 155 -9.88 -2.62 5.36
C THR A 155 -9.32 -1.20 5.38
N ILE A 156 -9.57 -0.43 4.32
CA ILE A 156 -9.33 1.02 4.30
C ILE A 156 -10.39 1.68 5.20
N THR A 157 -9.96 2.14 6.36
CA THR A 157 -10.83 2.70 7.40
C THR A 157 -11.13 4.18 7.17
N ASN A 158 -12.22 4.69 7.77
CA ASN A 158 -12.66 6.07 7.61
C ASN A 158 -11.61 7.12 8.01
N ASP A 159 -10.76 6.84 9.00
CA ASP A 159 -9.64 7.73 9.36
C ASP A 159 -8.61 7.84 8.24
N SER A 160 -8.29 6.74 7.56
CA SER A 160 -7.39 6.72 6.41
C SER A 160 -8.00 7.47 5.22
N ILE A 161 -9.31 7.30 5.00
CA ILE A 161 -10.05 8.06 3.97
C ILE A 161 -10.01 9.56 4.31
N ASN A 162 -10.36 9.95 5.53
CA ASN A 162 -10.34 11.34 5.98
C ASN A 162 -8.96 11.97 5.86
N GLU A 163 -7.89 11.20 6.09
CA GLU A 163 -6.52 11.65 5.90
C GLU A 163 -6.24 11.97 4.43
N VAL A 164 -6.67 11.13 3.48
CA VAL A 164 -6.59 11.46 2.04
C VAL A 164 -7.38 12.73 1.74
N TYR A 165 -8.59 12.90 2.26
CA TYR A 165 -9.34 14.14 2.05
C TYR A 165 -8.63 15.38 2.63
N ARG A 166 -7.97 15.23 3.78
CA ARG A 166 -7.18 16.31 4.42
C ARG A 166 -5.98 16.71 3.57
N LEU A 167 -5.31 15.75 2.94
CA LEU A 167 -4.13 15.98 2.10
C LEU A 167 -4.52 16.61 0.75
N TYR A 168 -5.56 16.13 0.08
CA TYR A 168 -5.91 16.51 -1.30
C TYR A 168 -6.91 17.65 -1.41
N LYS A 169 -6.87 18.65 -0.51
CA LYS A 169 -7.86 19.75 -0.45
C LYS A 169 -8.15 20.39 -1.80
#